data_AF-A0A7W1YTL5-F1
#
_entry.id   AF-A0A7W1YTL5-F1
#
_cell.length_a   1.000
_cell.length_b   1.000
_cell.length_c   1.000
_cell.angle_alpha   90.00
_cell.angle_beta   90.00
_cell.angle_gamma   90.00
#
_symmetry.space_group_name_H-M   'P 1'
#
loop_
_entity.id
_entity.type
_entity.pdbx_description
1 polymer ?
#
loop_
_entity_poly.entity_id
_entity_poly.type
_entity_poly.pdbx_seq_one_letter_code
_entity_poly.pdbx_strand_id
1 'polypeptide(L)'
;MELASHPASRPLSRRRLLQLVGIAGGGIALGPGGLLRAGAASAASSTAWSDAASWGGAVPGPNDVATVSGSVVLDVSARVAGVIIEPGGALIFEPTNSVAQESSGNVVVKGLLTMRPSTSAVHRLVFVDVDEAALARANPWSLRSALGYHHDVSAL
;
A
#
# COMPACT_ATOMS: atom_id res chain seq x y z
N MET A 1 -12.19 -1.85 -57.44
CA MET A 1 -12.96 -2.45 -56.33
C MET A 1 -12.41 -1.81 -55.07
N GLU A 2 -13.08 -0.73 -54.66
CA GLU A 2 -12.67 0.25 -53.66
C GLU A 2 -13.48 0.01 -52.39
N LEU A 3 -12.81 -0.19 -51.26
CA LEU A 3 -13.34 0.01 -49.90
C LEU A 3 -12.13 0.43 -49.04
N ALA A 4 -11.86 1.72 -48.94
CA ALA A 4 -12.41 2.61 -47.93
C ALA A 4 -11.85 2.32 -46.51
N SER A 5 -10.78 3.06 -46.21
CA SER A 5 -10.34 3.51 -44.89
C SER A 5 -11.48 3.68 -43.86
N HIS A 6 -11.30 3.17 -42.65
CA HIS A 6 -12.08 3.53 -41.45
C HIS A 6 -11.17 3.72 -40.22
N PRO A 7 -11.58 4.57 -39.26
CA PRO A 7 -10.74 5.65 -38.76
C PRO A 7 -10.18 5.47 -37.34
N ALA A 8 -9.21 6.34 -37.04
CA ALA A 8 -8.70 6.64 -35.71
C ALA A 8 -9.82 6.86 -34.67
N SER A 9 -9.72 6.14 -33.56
CA SER A 9 -10.51 6.36 -32.35
C SER A 9 -10.17 7.75 -31.78
N ARG A 10 -11.07 8.71 -32.00
CA ARG A 10 -11.00 10.05 -31.42
C ARG A 10 -11.32 10.00 -29.91
N PRO A 11 -10.66 10.86 -29.10
CA PRO A 11 -10.81 10.89 -27.65
C PRO A 11 -12.23 11.29 -27.23
N LEU A 12 -12.73 10.64 -26.17
CA LEU A 12 -14.02 10.95 -25.58
C LEU A 12 -14.05 12.40 -25.06
N SER A 13 -15.04 13.13 -25.56
CA SER A 13 -15.30 14.54 -25.37
C SER A 13 -15.58 14.88 -23.90
N ARG A 14 -14.66 15.64 -23.29
CA ARG A 14 -14.94 16.50 -22.14
C ARG A 14 -15.84 17.63 -22.62
N ARG A 15 -17.15 17.57 -22.37
CA ARG A 15 -18.09 18.71 -22.17
C ARG A 15 -19.54 18.28 -22.42
N ARG A 16 -20.35 18.19 -21.35
CA ARG A 16 -21.66 18.86 -21.14
C ARG A 16 -22.53 18.09 -20.14
N LEU A 17 -22.77 18.71 -18.98
CA LEU A 17 -24.12 18.97 -18.44
C LEU A 17 -23.96 19.90 -17.22
N LEU A 18 -23.98 21.22 -17.43
CA LEU A 18 -25.02 22.15 -16.95
C LEU A 18 -25.21 22.10 -15.42
N GLN A 19 -24.57 23.02 -14.67
CA GLN A 19 -25.14 24.31 -14.25
C GLN A 19 -26.44 24.19 -13.45
N LEU A 20 -26.35 24.44 -12.15
CA LEU A 20 -27.41 25.11 -11.41
C LEU A 20 -26.80 26.11 -10.43
N VAL A 21 -27.21 27.35 -10.66
CA VAL A 21 -26.80 28.59 -9.99
C VAL A 21 -27.53 28.69 -8.66
N GLY A 22 -26.79 28.93 -7.58
CA GLY A 22 -27.33 29.37 -6.30
C GLY A 22 -26.46 30.52 -5.78
N ILE A 23 -26.85 31.76 -6.07
CA ILE A 23 -26.19 32.97 -5.57
C ILE A 23 -26.88 33.35 -4.25
N ALA A 24 -26.17 33.23 -3.15
CA ALA A 24 -26.49 33.90 -1.91
C ALA A 24 -25.19 34.50 -1.32
N GLY A 25 -25.08 35.82 -1.44
CA GLY A 25 -24.33 36.75 -0.60
C GLY A 25 -22.92 36.40 -0.12
N GLY A 26 -21.92 37.14 -0.62
CA GLY A 26 -20.62 37.25 0.06
C GLY A 26 -19.60 38.01 -0.78
N GLY A 27 -19.22 39.21 -0.34
CA GLY A 27 -18.29 40.09 -1.04
C GLY A 27 -16.95 39.44 -1.39
N ILE A 28 -16.43 39.75 -2.58
CA ILE A 28 -15.13 39.27 -3.06
C ILE A 28 -14.11 40.38 -2.79
N ALA A 29 -13.26 40.20 -1.78
CA ALA A 29 -12.02 40.94 -1.66
C ALA A 29 -10.97 40.27 -2.57
N LEU A 30 -10.52 40.98 -3.60
CA LEU A 30 -9.44 40.56 -4.51
C LEU A 30 -8.09 40.73 -3.80
N GLY A 31 -7.63 39.69 -3.12
CA GLY A 31 -6.24 39.55 -2.68
C GLY A 31 -5.49 38.53 -3.55
N PRO A 32 -4.20 38.74 -3.88
CA PRO A 32 -3.40 37.79 -4.62
C PRO A 32 -2.92 36.70 -3.66
N GLY A 33 -3.81 35.76 -3.35
CA GLY A 33 -3.53 34.65 -2.45
C GLY A 33 -4.44 33.50 -2.81
N GLY A 34 -4.11 32.80 -3.89
CA GLY A 34 -4.85 31.62 -4.32
C GLY A 34 -4.92 30.62 -3.17
N LEU A 35 -6.09 30.49 -2.57
CA LEU A 35 -6.39 29.41 -1.65
C LEU A 35 -6.27 28.11 -2.44
N LEU A 36 -5.15 27.42 -2.25
CA LEU A 36 -5.01 26.02 -2.64
C LEU A 36 -6.13 25.28 -1.92
N ARG A 37 -7.21 24.98 -2.65
CA ARG A 37 -8.27 24.11 -2.17
C ARG A 37 -7.64 22.74 -1.99
N ALA A 38 -7.18 22.45 -0.78
CA ALA A 38 -6.79 21.10 -0.39
C ALA A 38 -7.99 20.21 -0.70
N GLY A 39 -7.89 19.41 -1.76
CA GLY A 39 -8.86 18.39 -2.04
C GLY A 39 -8.83 17.46 -0.85
N ALA A 40 -9.92 17.41 -0.08
CA ALA A 40 -10.11 16.38 0.91
C ALA A 40 -10.03 15.05 0.15
N ALA A 41 -8.90 14.36 0.27
CA ALA A 41 -8.79 12.98 -0.19
C ALA A 41 -9.91 12.25 0.52
N SER A 42 -10.84 11.69 -0.26
CA SER A 42 -11.92 10.86 0.27
C SER A 42 -11.27 9.85 1.20
N ALA A 43 -11.59 9.88 2.50
CA ALA A 43 -11.14 8.86 3.42
C ALA A 43 -11.73 7.55 2.91
N ALA A 44 -10.93 6.76 2.20
CA ALA A 44 -11.32 5.42 1.80
C ALA A 44 -11.75 4.69 3.07
N SER A 45 -12.95 4.09 3.07
CA SER A 45 -13.44 3.33 4.21
C SER A 45 -12.45 2.22 4.53
N SER A 46 -11.82 2.29 5.69
CA SER A 46 -10.96 1.23 6.18
C SER A 46 -11.79 0.11 6.79
N THR A 47 -11.37 -1.14 6.59
CA THR A 47 -11.99 -2.31 7.23
C THR A 47 -11.08 -2.87 8.31
N ALA A 48 -11.64 -3.57 9.30
CA ALA A 48 -10.86 -4.18 10.38
C ALA A 48 -10.20 -5.48 9.91
N TRP A 49 -9.02 -5.79 10.43
CA TRP A 49 -8.34 -7.06 10.21
C TRP A 49 -9.15 -8.21 10.80
N SER A 50 -9.73 -8.02 11.99
CA SER A 50 -10.56 -9.03 12.67
C SER A 50 -11.88 -9.34 11.94
N ASP A 51 -12.31 -8.51 11.00
CA ASP A 51 -13.53 -8.72 10.24
C ASP A 51 -13.29 -9.69 9.08
N ALA A 52 -13.93 -10.86 9.14
CA ALA A 52 -13.86 -11.89 8.10
C ALA A 52 -14.35 -11.39 6.73
N ALA A 53 -15.26 -10.41 6.69
CA ALA A 53 -15.74 -9.83 5.43
C ALA A 53 -14.62 -9.08 4.67
N SER A 54 -13.63 -8.54 5.38
CA SER A 54 -12.43 -7.92 4.79
C SER A 54 -11.59 -8.91 3.96
N TRP A 55 -11.78 -10.21 4.18
CA TRP A 55 -10.93 -11.28 3.65
C TRP A 55 -11.71 -12.30 2.81
N GLY A 56 -12.92 -11.96 2.37
CA GLY A 56 -13.76 -12.87 1.58
C GLY A 56 -14.35 -14.03 2.37
N GLY A 57 -14.44 -13.91 3.71
CA GLY A 57 -15.16 -14.84 4.58
C GLY A 57 -14.34 -15.49 5.69
N ALA A 58 -13.01 -15.33 5.70
CA ALA A 58 -12.15 -15.88 6.75
C ALA A 58 -10.91 -15.01 6.98
N VAL A 59 -10.64 -14.67 8.24
CA VAL A 59 -9.43 -13.92 8.63
C VAL A 59 -8.18 -14.78 8.41
N PRO A 60 -7.12 -14.26 7.77
CA PRO A 60 -5.87 -14.97 7.55
C PRO A 60 -5.25 -15.48 8.86
N GLY A 61 -4.87 -16.75 8.87
CA GLY A 61 -4.20 -17.41 9.98
C GLY A 61 -2.71 -17.70 9.70
N PRO A 62 -2.05 -18.46 10.59
CA PRO A 62 -0.60 -18.66 10.59
C PRO A 62 0.01 -19.26 9.32
N ASN A 63 -0.79 -19.95 8.50
CA ASN A 63 -0.33 -20.59 7.26
C ASN A 63 -0.68 -19.79 6.00
N ASP A 64 -1.37 -18.66 6.16
CA ASP A 64 -1.89 -17.87 5.05
C ASP A 64 -0.99 -16.68 4.74
N VAL A 65 -0.92 -16.29 3.47
CA VAL A 65 -0.34 -15.01 3.06
C VAL A 65 -1.46 -13.98 2.94
N ALA A 66 -1.48 -13.00 3.84
CA ALA A 66 -2.49 -11.94 3.82
C ALA A 66 -2.22 -10.94 2.70
N THR A 67 -3.16 -10.77 1.77
CA THR A 67 -3.05 -9.81 0.66
C THR A 67 -3.93 -8.58 0.93
N VAL A 68 -3.29 -7.46 1.27
CA VAL A 68 -3.94 -6.18 1.59
C VAL A 68 -4.08 -5.36 0.31
N SER A 69 -5.29 -5.35 -0.25
CA SER A 69 -5.61 -4.67 -1.52
C SER A 69 -6.32 -3.32 -1.34
N GLY A 70 -6.85 -3.07 -0.15
CA GLY A 70 -7.50 -1.81 0.24
C GLY A 70 -6.97 -1.31 1.58
N SER A 71 -7.70 -0.43 2.25
CA SER A 71 -7.33 0.06 3.58
C SER A 71 -7.81 -0.90 4.66
N VAL A 72 -6.86 -1.56 5.35
CA VAL A 72 -7.12 -2.49 6.45
C VAL A 72 -6.47 -1.96 7.73
N VAL A 73 -7.24 -1.91 8.81
CA VAL A 73 -6.76 -1.57 10.15
C VAL A 73 -6.45 -2.86 10.91
N LEU A 74 -5.20 -3.02 11.33
CA LEU A 74 -4.78 -4.06 12.26
C LEU A 74 -5.23 -3.66 13.67
N ASP A 75 -6.43 -4.08 14.02
CA ASP A 75 -7.10 -3.83 15.30
C ASP A 75 -6.77 -4.86 16.38
N VAL A 76 -6.31 -6.05 15.96
CA VAL A 76 -5.90 -7.17 16.81
C VAL A 76 -4.51 -7.68 16.43
N SER A 77 -3.80 -8.28 17.36
CA SER A 77 -2.54 -8.96 17.01
C SER A 77 -2.83 -10.18 16.13
N ALA A 78 -2.02 -10.38 15.09
CA ALA A 78 -2.26 -11.41 14.08
C ALA A 78 -0.95 -12.14 13.73
N ARG A 79 -1.05 -13.44 13.44
CA ARG A 79 0.05 -14.29 12.96
C ARG A 79 -0.30 -14.86 11.59
N VAL A 80 0.60 -14.70 10.63
CA VAL A 80 0.44 -15.13 9.23
C VAL A 80 1.74 -15.66 8.63
N ALA A 81 1.66 -16.43 7.54
CA ALA A 81 2.85 -16.88 6.82
C ALA A 81 3.52 -15.76 6.02
N GLY A 82 2.80 -14.66 5.75
CA GLY A 82 3.31 -13.52 5.00
C GLY A 82 2.29 -12.40 4.90
N VAL A 83 2.74 -11.22 4.50
CA VAL A 83 1.88 -10.08 4.17
C VAL A 83 2.32 -9.49 2.85
N ILE A 84 1.37 -9.20 1.97
CA ILE A 84 1.59 -8.44 0.75
C ILE A 84 0.64 -7.24 0.78
N ILE A 85 1.19 -6.04 0.82
CA ILE A 85 0.43 -4.80 0.67
C ILE A 85 0.55 -4.38 -0.79
N GLU A 86 -0.53 -4.54 -1.55
CA GLU A 86 -0.56 -4.22 -2.98
C GLU A 86 -0.58 -2.70 -3.23
N PRO A 87 -0.26 -2.24 -4.45
CA PRO A 87 -0.41 -0.83 -4.81
C PRO A 87 -1.83 -0.33 -4.53
N GLY A 88 -1.93 0.79 -3.82
CA GLY A 88 -3.22 1.34 -3.38
C GLY A 88 -3.80 0.70 -2.10
N GLY A 89 -3.25 -0.43 -1.65
CA GLY A 89 -3.53 -1.01 -0.35
C GLY A 89 -2.85 -0.24 0.78
N ALA A 90 -3.44 -0.30 1.98
CA ALA A 90 -2.88 0.28 3.18
C ALA A 90 -3.10 -0.66 4.37
N LEU A 91 -2.02 -1.07 5.05
CA LEU A 91 -2.09 -1.71 6.36
C LEU A 91 -1.80 -0.67 7.45
N ILE A 92 -2.76 -0.44 8.32
CA ILE A 92 -2.71 0.61 9.34
C ILE A 92 -2.78 -0.04 10.71
N PHE A 93 -1.77 0.15 11.54
CA PHE A 93 -1.83 -0.33 12.93
C PHE A 93 -2.73 0.60 13.75
N GLU A 94 -3.66 0.02 14.51
CA GLU A 94 -4.59 0.78 15.36
C GLU A 94 -3.82 1.66 16.36
N PRO A 95 -3.88 3.01 16.26
CA PRO A 95 -3.04 3.90 17.04
C PRO A 95 -3.14 3.73 18.55
N THR A 96 -4.32 3.41 19.08
CA THR A 96 -4.53 3.35 20.54
C THR A 96 -4.18 2.01 21.16
N ASN A 97 -3.97 0.97 20.36
CA ASN A 97 -3.77 -0.39 20.84
C ASN A 97 -2.33 -0.85 20.64
N SER A 98 -1.82 -1.61 21.61
CA SER A 98 -0.58 -2.35 21.41
C SER A 98 -0.89 -3.62 20.61
N VAL A 99 -0.45 -3.66 19.36
CA VAL A 99 -0.70 -4.79 18.44
C VAL A 99 0.59 -5.26 17.80
N ALA A 100 0.67 -6.56 17.58
CA ALA A 100 1.76 -7.20 16.87
C ALA A 100 1.25 -7.87 15.59
N GLN A 101 1.94 -7.64 14.48
CA GLN A 101 1.88 -8.50 13.31
C GLN A 101 3.06 -9.46 13.42
N GLU A 102 2.78 -10.75 13.49
CA GLU A 102 3.78 -11.81 13.42
C GLU A 102 3.78 -12.45 12.03
N SER A 103 4.96 -12.60 11.43
CA SER A 103 5.10 -13.25 10.13
C SER A 103 6.20 -14.30 10.12
N SER A 104 5.91 -15.48 9.59
CA SER A 104 6.93 -16.51 9.31
C SER A 104 7.56 -16.44 7.93
N GLY A 105 7.19 -15.42 7.15
CA GLY A 105 7.73 -15.17 5.84
C GLY A 105 7.83 -13.68 5.56
N ASN A 106 7.75 -13.34 4.29
CA ASN A 106 7.98 -11.97 3.85
C ASN A 106 6.80 -11.05 4.15
N VAL A 107 7.14 -9.81 4.52
CA VAL A 107 6.23 -8.68 4.52
C VAL A 107 6.63 -7.77 3.36
N VAL A 108 5.87 -7.83 2.28
CA VAL A 108 6.13 -7.08 1.04
C VAL A 108 5.24 -5.85 1.01
N VAL A 109 5.86 -4.67 1.01
CA VAL A 109 5.13 -3.39 1.01
C VAL A 109 5.27 -2.72 -0.35
N LYS A 110 4.22 -2.80 -1.18
CA LYS A 110 4.08 -2.07 -2.46
C LYS A 110 3.13 -0.87 -2.34
N GLY A 111 2.25 -0.89 -1.33
CA GLY A 111 1.35 0.20 -0.95
C GLY A 111 1.84 0.95 0.31
N LEU A 112 0.94 1.19 1.26
CA LEU A 112 1.23 1.92 2.49
C LEU A 112 1.24 1.00 3.73
N LEU A 113 2.28 1.11 4.54
CA LEU A 113 2.33 0.56 5.90
C LEU A 113 2.38 1.73 6.89
N THR A 114 1.43 1.81 7.82
CA THR A 114 1.37 2.87 8.84
C THR A 114 1.51 2.28 10.24
N MET A 115 2.59 2.65 10.93
CA MET A 115 2.81 2.36 12.35
C MET A 115 2.97 3.69 13.10
N ARG A 116 1.89 4.14 13.75
CA ARG A 116 1.83 5.41 14.49
C ARG A 116 1.15 5.17 15.83
N PRO A 117 1.84 4.56 16.80
CA PRO A 117 1.26 4.31 18.11
C PRO A 117 1.02 5.64 18.84
N SER A 118 -0.03 5.66 19.67
CA SER A 118 -0.19 6.67 20.70
C SER A 118 0.95 6.59 21.72
N THR A 119 1.06 7.57 22.62
CA THR A 119 2.12 7.62 23.63
C THR A 119 2.14 6.43 24.58
N SER A 120 1.05 5.68 24.69
CA SER A 120 0.90 4.50 25.56
C SER A 120 0.84 3.17 24.80
N ALA A 121 0.90 3.19 23.46
CA ALA A 121 0.78 2.00 22.64
C ALA A 121 2.14 1.57 22.08
N VAL A 122 2.28 0.27 21.80
CA VAL A 122 3.45 -0.30 21.13
C VAL A 122 2.98 -1.10 19.92
N HIS A 123 3.42 -0.68 18.74
CA HIS A 123 3.22 -1.42 17.49
C HIS A 123 4.44 -2.28 17.21
N ARG A 124 4.23 -3.56 16.88
CA ARG A 124 5.33 -4.49 16.55
C ARG A 124 5.11 -5.16 15.21
N LEU A 125 6.17 -5.22 14.42
CA LEU A 125 6.30 -6.11 13.27
C LEU A 125 7.35 -7.15 13.63
N VAL A 126 6.94 -8.40 13.79
CA VAL A 126 7.78 -9.47 14.34
C VAL A 126 7.91 -10.58 13.31
N PHE A 127 9.14 -10.90 12.95
CA PHE A 127 9.44 -12.06 12.12
C PHE A 127 9.71 -13.25 13.03
N VAL A 128 8.92 -14.31 12.89
CA VAL A 128 8.93 -15.50 13.76
C VAL A 128 9.21 -16.73 12.92
N ASP A 129 9.96 -17.71 13.41
CA ASP A 129 10.16 -18.98 12.69
C ASP A 129 10.73 -18.82 11.26
N VAL A 130 11.42 -17.71 10.98
CA VAL A 130 11.96 -17.41 9.64
C VAL A 130 13.22 -18.23 9.39
N ASP A 131 13.21 -19.02 8.31
CA ASP A 131 14.41 -19.60 7.73
C ASP A 131 15.15 -18.54 6.89
N GLU A 132 16.04 -17.80 7.54
CA GLU A 132 16.85 -16.76 6.89
C GLU A 132 17.73 -17.31 5.77
N ALA A 133 18.13 -18.58 5.85
CA ALA A 133 18.94 -19.21 4.81
C ALA A 133 18.12 -19.46 3.54
N ALA A 134 16.86 -19.85 3.68
CA ALA A 134 15.92 -19.92 2.55
C ALA A 134 15.64 -18.53 1.96
N LEU A 135 15.49 -17.51 2.81
CA LEU A 135 15.27 -16.13 2.38
C LEU A 135 16.45 -15.57 1.55
N ALA A 136 17.68 -15.79 2.00
CA ALA A 136 18.89 -15.32 1.34
C ALA A 136 19.11 -16.00 -0.03
N ARG A 137 18.75 -17.28 -0.17
CA ARG A 137 18.83 -18.01 -1.44
C ARG A 137 17.80 -17.54 -2.47
N ALA A 138 16.65 -17.04 -2.03
CA ALA A 138 15.61 -16.49 -2.92
C ALA A 138 16.01 -15.13 -3.53
N ASN A 139 17.14 -14.55 -3.11
CA ASN A 139 17.58 -13.24 -3.53
C ASN A 139 18.63 -13.31 -4.67
N PRO A 140 18.33 -12.84 -5.89
CA PRO A 140 19.18 -13.02 -7.07
C PRO A 140 20.52 -12.25 -7.05
N TRP A 141 20.77 -11.36 -6.08
CA TRP A 141 22.04 -10.61 -6.00
C TRP A 141 23.10 -11.20 -5.06
N SER A 142 22.83 -12.32 -4.37
CA SER A 142 23.82 -12.98 -3.49
C SER A 142 24.93 -13.75 -4.23
N LEU A 143 24.90 -13.80 -5.57
CA LEU A 143 25.88 -14.53 -6.39
C LEU A 143 27.21 -13.80 -6.66
N ARG A 144 27.42 -12.58 -6.13
CA ARG A 144 28.71 -11.88 -6.33
C ARG A 144 29.88 -12.44 -5.52
N SER A 145 29.63 -13.30 -4.53
CA SER A 145 30.68 -14.04 -3.80
C SER A 145 30.92 -15.46 -4.36
N ALA A 146 30.13 -15.93 -5.33
CA ALA A 146 30.28 -17.25 -5.94
C ALA A 146 31.07 -17.25 -7.25
N LEU A 147 31.34 -16.08 -7.83
CA LEU A 147 32.27 -15.92 -8.95
C LEU A 147 33.51 -15.21 -8.43
N GLY A 148 34.52 -16.00 -8.09
CA GLY A 148 35.78 -15.55 -7.50
C GLY A 148 36.35 -14.33 -8.21
N TYR A 149 36.28 -13.18 -7.52
CA TYR A 149 37.22 -12.10 -7.75
C TYR A 149 38.45 -12.38 -6.88
N HIS A 150 39.42 -13.08 -7.47
CA HIS A 150 40.81 -12.93 -7.05
C HIS A 150 41.17 -11.45 -7.26
N HIS A 151 41.28 -10.68 -6.18
CA HIS A 151 42.18 -9.53 -6.22
C HIS A 151 43.59 -10.10 -6.30
N ASP A 152 44.09 -10.26 -7.52
CA ASP A 152 45.53 -10.32 -7.76
C ASP A 152 46.10 -8.97 -7.36
N VAL A 153 46.77 -8.94 -6.21
CA VAL A 153 47.58 -7.80 -5.77
C VAL A 153 49.03 -8.15 -6.07
N SER A 154 49.37 -8.13 -7.35
CA SER A 154 50.76 -8.18 -7.81
C SER A 154 51.05 -6.94 -8.64
N ALA A 155 51.46 -5.85 -7.97
CA ALA A 155 52.38 -4.82 -8.49
C ALA A 155 52.54 -3.70 -7.46
N LEU A 156 53.57 -3.83 -6.59
CA LEU A 156 54.67 -2.88 -6.35
C LEU A 156 55.44 -3.29 -5.10
#